data_AF-A0A0D2QGL8-F1
#
_entry.id   AF-A0A0D2QGL8-F1
#
_cell.length_a   1.000
_cell.length_b   1.000
_cell.length_c   1.000
_cell.angle_alpha   90.00
_cell.angle_beta   90.00
_cell.angle_gamma   90.00
#
_symmetry.space_group_name_H-M   'P 1'
#
loop_
_entity.id
_entity.type
_entity.pdbx_description
1 polymer ?
#
loop_
_entity_poly.entity_id
_entity_poly.type
_entity_poly.pdbx_seq_one_letter_code
_entity_poly.pdbx_strand_id
1 'polypeptide(L)'
;MLRGTGEYDKVFQEGVYNCAGCGTPLYKSTTKFNSGCGWPAFYEGFPGAINRTPDPDGRRTEITCAACGGHLGHVFKGEGFSVPTDERHCVNSVSIKFVPADATSSL
;
A
#
# COMPACT_ATOMS: atom_id res chain seq x y z
N MET A 1 2.17 -18.22 4.06
CA MET A 1 3.07 -17.06 4.28
C MET A 1 2.77 -16.52 5.68
N LEU A 2 3.82 -16.32 6.49
CA LEU A 2 3.76 -16.04 7.92
C LEU A 2 3.40 -14.57 8.21
N ARG A 3 2.51 -14.35 9.18
CA ARG A 3 2.22 -13.01 9.74
C ARG A 3 3.50 -12.42 10.35
N GLY A 4 3.82 -11.16 10.05
CA GLY A 4 4.96 -10.45 10.66
C GLY A 4 6.32 -10.62 9.96
N THR A 5 6.35 -11.10 8.71
CA THR A 5 7.59 -11.20 7.90
C THR A 5 7.65 -10.19 6.75
N GLY A 6 6.69 -9.27 6.65
CA GLY A 6 6.77 -8.18 5.68
C GLY A 6 8.02 -7.34 5.94
N GLU A 7 8.95 -7.31 4.99
CA GLU A 7 10.23 -6.58 5.09
C GLU A 7 10.05 -5.09 5.48
N TYR A 8 8.87 -4.52 5.19
CA TYR A 8 8.47 -3.14 5.48
C TYR A 8 7.48 -2.96 6.63
N ASP A 9 7.11 -4.04 7.35
CA ASP A 9 6.13 -3.99 8.45
C ASP A 9 6.56 -2.96 9.52
N LYS A 10 7.85 -2.95 9.87
CA LYS A 10 8.44 -2.03 10.87
C LYS A 10 9.12 -0.79 10.28
N VAL A 11 9.11 -0.62 8.96
CA VAL A 11 9.70 0.55 8.32
C VAL A 11 8.67 1.67 8.28
N PHE A 12 8.89 2.70 9.10
CA PHE A 12 8.11 3.94 9.14
C PHE A 12 8.92 5.13 8.62
N GLN A 13 9.99 4.87 7.88
CA GLN A 13 10.79 5.92 7.27
C GLN A 13 9.96 6.74 6.30
N GLU A 14 10.22 8.05 6.25
CA GLU A 14 9.61 8.94 5.29
C GLU A 14 10.08 8.59 3.88
N GLY A 15 9.14 8.38 2.96
CA GLY A 15 9.42 7.88 1.64
C GLY A 15 8.17 7.54 0.84
N VAL A 16 8.39 6.99 -0.34
CA VAL A 16 7.35 6.64 -1.30
C VAL A 16 7.47 5.16 -1.65
N TYR A 17 6.34 4.47 -1.66
CA TYR A 17 6.23 3.11 -2.13
C TYR A 17 5.84 3.13 -3.61
N ASN A 18 6.76 2.69 -4.45
CA ASN A 18 6.59 2.65 -5.89
C ASN A 18 6.20 1.24 -6.33
N CYS A 19 5.56 1.11 -7.49
CA CYS A 19 5.27 -0.20 -8.07
C CYS A 19 6.59 -0.94 -8.35
N ALA A 20 6.71 -2.18 -7.89
CA ALA A 20 7.89 -3.00 -8.17
C ALA A 20 8.05 -3.31 -9.66
N GLY A 21 6.95 -3.32 -10.43
CA GLY A 21 6.96 -3.61 -11.86
C GLY A 21 7.34 -2.41 -12.74
N CYS A 22 6.74 -1.24 -12.52
CA CYS A 22 6.91 -0.08 -13.40
C CYS A 22 7.56 1.14 -12.73
N GLY A 23 7.75 1.12 -11.40
CA GLY A 23 8.35 2.23 -10.66
C GLY A 23 7.43 3.43 -10.40
N THR A 24 6.16 3.40 -10.81
CA THR A 24 5.17 4.47 -10.53
C THR A 24 4.96 4.64 -9.01
N PRO A 25 4.92 5.86 -8.47
CA PRO A 25 4.60 6.09 -7.05
C PRO A 25 3.16 5.70 -6.73
N LEU A 26 2.96 4.78 -5.79
CA LEU A 26 1.64 4.23 -5.43
C LEU A 26 1.16 4.73 -4.07
N TYR A 27 2.02 4.69 -3.05
CA TYR A 27 1.67 5.08 -1.67
C TYR A 27 2.74 5.94 -1.04
N LYS A 28 2.33 6.85 -0.14
CA LYS A 28 3.27 7.59 0.72
C LYS A 28 3.41 6.87 2.05
N SER A 29 4.59 6.86 2.66
CA SER A 29 4.74 6.28 4.00
C SER A 29 3.95 7.03 5.07
N THR A 30 3.62 8.32 4.85
CA THR A 30 2.71 9.09 5.72
C THR A 30 1.28 8.55 5.77
N THR A 31 0.89 7.78 4.75
CA THR A 31 -0.43 7.13 4.68
C THR A 31 -0.41 5.72 5.28
N LYS A 32 0.77 5.23 5.69
CA LYS A 32 0.94 3.94 6.33
C LYS A 32 0.45 4.04 7.77
N PHE A 33 -0.37 3.09 8.19
CA PHE A 33 -0.82 2.98 9.58
C PHE A 33 -0.65 1.55 10.09
N ASN A 34 -0.51 1.41 11.41
CA ASN A 34 -0.41 0.10 12.03
C ASN A 34 -1.82 -0.46 12.25
N SER A 35 -2.24 -1.37 11.37
CA SER A 35 -3.52 -2.08 11.49
C SER A 35 -3.46 -3.28 12.45
N GLY A 36 -2.30 -3.58 13.06
CA GLY A 36 -2.12 -4.71 13.98
C GLY A 36 -2.14 -6.10 13.32
N CYS A 37 -2.25 -6.18 11.98
CA CYS A 37 -2.33 -7.47 11.27
C CYS A 37 -0.97 -8.08 10.87
N GLY A 38 0.14 -7.36 11.09
CA GLY A 38 1.51 -7.81 10.75
C GLY A 38 1.89 -7.67 9.28
N TRP A 39 1.21 -6.75 8.56
CA TRP A 39 1.47 -6.36 7.17
C TRP A 39 1.37 -4.83 7.01
N PRO A 40 2.07 -4.22 6.05
CA PRO A 40 1.96 -2.80 5.78
C PRO A 40 0.53 -2.46 5.29
N ALA A 41 -0.16 -1.65 6.08
CA ALA A 41 -1.49 -1.14 5.77
C ALA A 41 -1.42 0.34 5.46
N PHE A 42 -2.15 0.76 4.43
CA PHE A 42 -2.27 2.17 4.03
C PHE A 42 -3.74 2.58 4.00
N TYR A 43 -4.04 3.83 4.31
CA TYR A 43 -5.40 4.36 4.22
C TYR A 43 -5.66 5.16 2.94
N GLU A 44 -4.61 5.56 2.21
CA GLU A 44 -4.71 6.38 1.01
C GLU A 44 -3.53 6.12 0.07
N GLY A 45 -3.80 6.04 -1.24
CA GLY A 45 -2.78 5.97 -2.29
C GLY A 45 -2.74 7.28 -3.09
N PHE A 46 -1.73 7.43 -3.94
CA PHE A 46 -1.65 8.57 -4.83
C PHE A 46 -2.88 8.63 -5.77
N PRO A 47 -3.47 9.83 -5.98
CA PRO A 47 -4.62 9.98 -6.84
C PRO A 47 -4.29 9.56 -8.27
N GLY A 48 -5.06 8.62 -8.82
CA GLY A 48 -4.88 8.08 -10.17
C GLY A 48 -3.75 7.05 -10.33
N ALA A 49 -2.97 6.74 -9.29
CA ALA A 49 -1.89 5.75 -9.37
C ALA A 49 -2.39 4.30 -9.18
N ILE A 50 -3.56 4.13 -8.57
CA ILE A 50 -4.11 2.84 -8.17
C ILE A 50 -5.51 2.69 -8.75
N ASN A 51 -5.73 1.60 -9.46
CA ASN A 51 -7.04 1.21 -9.92
C ASN A 51 -7.70 0.31 -8.88
N ARG A 52 -8.98 0.55 -8.60
CA ARG A 52 -9.74 -0.15 -7.56
C ARG A 52 -10.87 -0.94 -8.24
N THR A 53 -10.76 -2.25 -8.24
CA THR A 53 -11.74 -3.15 -8.86
C THR A 53 -12.50 -3.89 -7.77
N PRO A 54 -13.79 -3.61 -7.54
CA PRO A 54 -14.57 -4.37 -6.57
C PRO A 54 -14.67 -5.84 -7.01
N ASP A 55 -14.39 -6.76 -6.09
CA ASP A 55 -14.57 -8.18 -6.33
C ASP A 55 -16.06 -8.49 -6.59
N PRO A 56 -16.38 -9.51 -7.41
CA PRO A 56 -17.77 -9.88 -7.69
C PRO A 56 -18.55 -10.33 -6.43
N ASP A 57 -17.84 -10.74 -5.37
CA ASP A 57 -18.43 -11.06 -4.06
C ASP A 57 -18.77 -9.81 -3.22
N GLY A 58 -18.32 -8.62 -3.64
CA GLY A 58 -18.59 -7.33 -2.98
C GLY A 58 -17.90 -7.13 -1.63
N ARG A 59 -17.18 -8.15 -1.13
CA ARG A 59 -16.51 -8.11 0.19
C ARG A 59 -15.10 -7.52 0.16
N ARG A 60 -14.47 -7.49 -1.00
CA ARG A 60 -13.09 -7.02 -1.19
C ARG A 60 -13.03 -6.16 -2.43
N THR A 61 -12.01 -5.32 -2.49
CA THR A 61 -11.73 -4.53 -3.69
C THR A 61 -10.27 -4.76 -4.02
N GLU A 62 -10.02 -5.42 -5.15
CA GLU A 62 -8.69 -5.59 -5.69
C GLU A 62 -8.10 -4.22 -6.04
N ILE A 63 -6.82 -4.04 -5.71
CA ILE A 63 -6.05 -2.87 -6.09
C ILE A 63 -4.95 -3.27 -7.08
N THR A 64 -4.93 -2.60 -8.21
CA THR A 64 -3.92 -2.80 -9.27
C THR A 64 -3.23 -1.48 -9.59
N CYS A 65 -2.00 -1.55 -10.10
CA CYS A 65 -1.29 -0.37 -10.56
C CYS A 65 -1.99 0.20 -11.80
N ALA A 66 -2.39 1.47 -11.75
CA ALA A 66 -3.03 2.11 -12.90
C ALA A 66 -2.09 2.27 -14.11
N ALA A 67 -0.77 2.30 -13.88
CA ALA A 67 0.22 2.48 -14.94
C ALA A 67 0.57 1.19 -15.70
N CYS A 68 0.64 0.03 -15.01
CA CYS A 68 1.04 -1.24 -15.63
C CYS A 68 0.03 -2.38 -15.47
N GLY A 69 -1.05 -2.19 -14.71
CA GLY A 69 -2.02 -3.24 -14.38
C GLY A 69 -1.53 -4.27 -13.38
N GLY A 70 -0.33 -4.10 -12.79
CA GLY A 70 0.23 -5.05 -11.84
C GLY A 70 -0.59 -5.17 -10.55
N HIS A 71 -0.82 -6.40 -10.09
CA HIS A 71 -1.57 -6.67 -8.86
C HIS A 71 -0.78 -6.20 -7.62
N LEU A 72 -1.42 -5.35 -6.80
CA LEU A 72 -0.81 -4.78 -5.59
C LEU A 72 -1.32 -5.46 -4.32
N GLY A 73 -2.60 -5.81 -4.28
CA GLY A 73 -3.24 -6.40 -3.11
C GLY A 73 -4.75 -6.14 -3.08
N HIS A 74 -5.29 -5.92 -1.89
CA HIS A 74 -6.73 -5.68 -1.70
C HIS A 74 -6.97 -4.56 -0.70
N VAL A 75 -8.03 -3.78 -0.92
CA VAL A 75 -8.58 -2.85 0.06
C VAL A 75 -9.83 -3.43 0.72
N PHE A 76 -9.92 -3.23 2.03
CA PHE A 76 -11.04 -3.59 2.87
C PHE A 76 -11.64 -2.29 3.42
N LYS A 77 -12.96 -2.17 3.45
CA LYS A 77 -13.67 -1.00 3.98
C LYS A 77 -14.65 -1.45 5.06
N GLY A 78 -14.96 -0.59 6.03
CA GLY A 78 -15.95 -0.91 7.06
C GLY A 78 -15.40 -1.80 8.17
N GLU A 79 -14.08 -1.78 8.39
CA GLU A 79 -13.46 -2.50 9.51
C GLU A 79 -13.46 -1.68 10.82
N GLY A 80 -13.85 -0.39 10.78
CA GLY A 80 -13.91 0.45 11.97
C GLY A 80 -12.53 0.88 12.48
N PHE A 81 -11.58 1.08 11.57
CA PHE A 81 -10.26 1.61 11.92
C PHE A 81 -10.35 3.12 12.12
N SER A 82 -9.66 3.65 13.12
CA SER A 82 -9.54 5.10 13.39
C SER A 82 -8.70 5.84 12.33
N VAL A 83 -9.00 5.65 11.05
CA VAL A 83 -8.41 6.34 9.91
C VAL A 83 -9.52 7.13 9.19
N PRO A 84 -9.22 8.30 8.62
CA PRO A 84 -10.25 9.21 8.07
C PRO A 84 -11.10 8.59 6.97
N THR A 85 -10.58 7.57 6.28
CA THR A 85 -11.28 6.90 5.18
C THR A 85 -11.98 5.61 5.61
N ASP A 86 -11.72 5.08 6.81
CA ASP A 86 -12.09 3.72 7.25
C ASP A 86 -11.71 2.62 6.23
N GLU A 87 -10.66 2.87 5.43
CA GLU A 87 -10.15 1.95 4.40
C GLU A 87 -8.81 1.36 4.85
N ARG A 88 -8.67 0.04 4.73
CA ARG A 88 -7.41 -0.68 4.94
C ARG A 88 -6.92 -1.27 3.63
N HIS A 89 -5.92 -0.65 3.03
CA HIS A 89 -5.21 -1.18 1.87
C HIS A 89 -4.15 -2.17 2.34
N CYS A 90 -4.43 -3.46 2.17
CA CYS A 90 -3.48 -4.53 2.43
C CYS A 90 -2.66 -4.76 1.15
N VAL A 91 -1.43 -4.23 1.14
CA VAL A 91 -0.55 -4.27 -0.04
C VAL A 91 0.55 -5.29 0.19
N ASN A 92 0.82 -6.11 -0.82
CA ASN A 92 1.91 -7.07 -0.74
C ASN A 92 3.26 -6.35 -0.86
N SER A 93 4.17 -6.59 0.07
CA SER A 93 5.51 -6.00 0.04
C SER A 93 6.30 -6.38 -1.22
N VAL A 94 5.97 -7.50 -1.87
CA VAL A 94 6.61 -7.93 -3.13
C VAL A 94 6.17 -7.06 -4.32
N SER A 95 4.95 -6.52 -4.29
CA SER A 95 4.40 -5.72 -5.39
C SER A 95 4.82 -4.26 -5.35
N ILE A 96 5.47 -3.83 -4.26
CA ILE A 96 5.90 -2.46 -4.04
C ILE A 96 7.37 -2.39 -3.67
N LYS A 97 8.01 -1.28 -4.03
CA LYS A 97 9.40 -0.98 -3.69
C LYS A 97 9.44 0.31 -2.89
N PHE A 98 9.96 0.24 -1.68
CA PHE A 98 10.11 1.42 -0.84
C PHE A 98 11.32 2.26 -1.31
N VAL A 99 11.09 3.56 -1.51
CA VAL A 99 12.09 4.56 -1.84
C VAL A 99 12.11 5.59 -0.70
N PRO A 100 13.15 5.62 0.15
CA PRO A 100 13.24 6.59 1.24
C PRO A 100 13.44 8.01 0.68
N ALA A 101 12.79 9.00 1.29
CA ALA A 101 12.91 10.41 0.90
C ALA A 101 14.33 10.97 1.12
N ASP A 102 15.09 10.38 2.04
CA ASP A 102 16.46 10.79 2.38
C ASP A 102 17.50 10.31 1.34
N ALA A 103 17.15 9.37 0.45
CA ALA A 103 18.03 8.95 -0.63
C ALA A 103 18.29 10.04 -1.69
N THR A 104 17.64 11.20 -1.56
CA THR A 104 17.91 12.42 -2.34
C THR A 104 18.72 13.48 -1.58
N SER A 105 19.52 13.09 -0.58
CA SER A 105 20.55 13.94 0.05
C SER A 105 21.93 13.29 -0.05
N SER A 106 22.45 13.12 -1.26
CA SER A 106 23.88 12.89 -1.51
C SER A 106 24.19 13.23 -2.98
N LEU A 107 24.15 14.53 -3.30
CA LEU A 107 24.88 15.12 -4.41
C LEU A 107 25.66 16.32 -3.87
#